data_AF-A0A327S1U4-F1
#
_entry.id   AF-A0A327S1U4-F1
#
_cell.length_a   1.000
_cell.length_b   1.000
_cell.length_c   1.000
_cell.angle_alpha   90.00
_cell.angle_beta   90.00
_cell.angle_gamma   90.00
#
_symmetry.space_group_name_H-M   'P 1'
#
loop_
_entity.id
_entity.type
_entity.pdbx_description
1 polymer ?
#
loop_
_entity_poly.entity_id
_entity_poly.type
_entity_poly.pdbx_seq_one_letter_code
_entity_poly.pdbx_strand_id
1 'polypeptide(L)'
;MLEINNKEDIIIPFDKIGDNEWKIKTSHIIEALATNWNDELKDPISATEISALETRLGTALPEGLNLFYQTFGLANIGEELQDFDTIGWLKDTGLADPEYGVDFTPEENELLPYLVTFSDCLGNGNMFCFHSETKEIYFFDHDEAPYITKMFNTADEYIKGCLIFAQSDLFGENNSQEDVDKWNEEIIEKLIGKDKLRKWRYFNGWE
;
A
#
# COMPACT_ATOMS: atom_id res chain seq x y z
N MET A 1 15.37 19.88 3.99
CA MET A 1 14.98 18.53 3.54
C MET A 1 14.57 17.78 4.79
N LEU A 2 13.50 16.99 4.74
CA LEU A 2 13.18 16.11 5.87
C LEU A 2 14.32 15.09 5.99
N GLU A 3 14.89 14.97 7.19
CA GLU A 3 15.99 14.04 7.48
C GLU A 3 15.66 13.31 8.80
N ILE A 4 15.75 11.99 8.77
CA ILE A 4 15.47 11.13 9.92
C ILE A 4 16.78 10.84 10.65
N ASN A 5 16.99 11.55 11.76
CA ASN A 5 18.19 11.40 12.58
C ASN A 5 17.94 10.47 13.79
N ASN A 6 16.70 10.39 14.24
CA ASN A 6 16.25 9.56 15.35
C ASN A 6 14.87 8.99 15.03
N LYS A 7 14.46 7.98 15.79
CA LYS A 7 13.12 7.36 15.65
C LYS A 7 11.98 8.37 15.81
N GLU A 8 12.14 9.35 16.70
CA GLU A 8 11.15 10.39 16.97
C GLU A 8 10.95 11.36 15.80
N ASP A 9 11.88 11.39 14.84
CA ASP A 9 11.77 12.20 13.64
C ASP A 9 10.81 11.58 12.60
N ILE A 10 10.49 10.27 12.75
CA ILE A 10 9.54 9.58 11.86
C ILE A 10 8.15 10.18 12.01
N ILE A 11 7.62 10.71 10.91
CA ILE A 11 6.31 11.32 10.86
C ILE A 11 5.26 10.23 10.77
N ILE A 12 4.39 10.14 11.78
CA ILE A 12 3.12 9.39 11.68
C ILE A 12 2.14 10.27 10.90
N PRO A 13 1.74 9.89 9.68
CA PRO A 13 1.08 10.82 8.75
C PRO A 13 -0.33 11.23 9.21
N PHE A 14 -1.07 10.29 9.81
CA PHE A 14 -2.44 10.49 10.28
C PHE A 14 -2.89 9.33 11.16
N ASP A 15 -4.00 9.52 11.89
CA ASP A 15 -4.77 8.43 12.48
C ASP A 15 -5.78 7.90 11.47
N LYS A 16 -6.59 8.79 10.88
CA LYS A 16 -7.48 8.55 9.75
C LYS A 16 -7.25 9.56 8.63
N ILE A 17 -7.36 9.12 7.38
CA ILE A 17 -7.34 10.01 6.21
C ILE A 17 -8.56 10.92 6.27
N GLY A 18 -8.33 12.23 6.16
CA GLY A 18 -9.35 13.26 6.38
C GLY A 18 -9.21 14.01 7.70
N ASP A 19 -8.44 13.49 8.66
CA ASP A 19 -8.25 14.12 9.97
C ASP A 19 -7.46 15.43 9.91
N ASN A 20 -7.57 16.25 10.96
CA ASN A 20 -6.77 17.46 11.06
C ASN A 20 -5.28 17.14 10.87
N GLU A 21 -4.60 17.94 10.06
CA GLU A 21 -3.18 17.79 9.69
C GLU A 21 -2.81 16.65 8.74
N TRP A 22 -3.73 15.74 8.38
CA TRP A 22 -3.40 14.59 7.50
C TRP A 22 -2.72 15.06 6.20
N LYS A 23 -3.29 16.09 5.55
CA LYS A 23 -2.74 16.67 4.33
C LYS A 23 -1.35 17.26 4.56
N ILE A 24 -1.15 17.95 5.68
CA ILE A 24 0.11 18.66 5.97
C ILE A 24 1.24 17.64 6.16
N LYS A 25 1.03 16.65 7.03
CA LYS A 25 2.03 15.63 7.33
C LYS A 25 2.30 14.73 6.12
N THR A 26 1.25 14.32 5.41
CA THR A 26 1.39 13.49 4.20
C THR A 26 2.11 14.24 3.08
N SER A 27 1.78 15.52 2.85
CA SER A 27 2.49 16.34 1.85
C SER A 27 3.97 16.46 2.20
N HIS A 28 4.30 16.70 3.48
CA HIS A 28 5.69 16.82 3.91
C HIS A 28 6.51 15.55 3.63
N ILE A 29 5.93 14.37 3.82
CA ILE A 29 6.57 13.09 3.49
C ILE A 29 6.72 12.95 1.97
N ILE A 30 5.63 13.09 1.20
CA ILE A 30 5.64 12.89 -0.26
C ILE A 30 6.57 13.88 -0.96
N GLU A 31 6.57 15.16 -0.56
CA GLU A 31 7.46 16.19 -1.12
C GLU A 31 8.95 15.89 -0.81
N ALA A 32 9.24 15.39 0.38
CA ALA A 32 10.60 14.99 0.75
C ALA A 32 11.07 13.79 -0.10
N LEU A 33 10.22 12.78 -0.27
CA LEU A 33 10.51 11.61 -1.11
C LEU A 33 10.72 12.00 -2.58
N ALA A 34 9.82 12.81 -3.14
CA ALA A 34 9.94 13.31 -4.51
C ALA A 34 11.25 14.09 -4.72
N THR A 35 11.64 14.92 -3.74
CA THR A 35 12.93 15.63 -3.78
C THR A 35 14.12 14.66 -3.70
N ASN A 36 14.06 13.66 -2.81
CA ASN A 36 15.14 12.70 -2.61
C ASN A 36 15.36 11.80 -3.83
N TRP A 37 14.28 11.34 -4.47
CA TRP A 37 14.32 10.49 -5.65
C TRP A 37 14.43 11.26 -6.97
N ASN A 38 14.39 12.60 -6.91
CA ASN A 38 14.33 13.47 -8.08
C ASN A 38 13.15 13.08 -9.01
N ASP A 39 11.98 12.88 -8.41
CA ASP A 39 10.70 12.56 -9.07
C ASP A 39 9.73 13.76 -9.00
N GLU A 40 8.73 13.76 -9.87
CA GLU A 40 7.66 14.77 -9.89
C GLU A 40 6.50 14.35 -9.00
N LEU A 41 5.91 15.33 -8.30
CA LEU A 41 4.65 15.14 -7.59
C LEU A 41 3.54 14.77 -8.57
N LYS A 42 2.69 13.83 -8.17
CA LYS A 42 1.55 13.41 -8.99
C LYS A 42 0.37 14.35 -8.81
N ASP A 43 -0.35 14.58 -9.90
CA ASP A 43 -1.55 15.41 -9.89
C ASP A 43 -2.70 14.68 -9.18
N PRO A 44 -3.55 15.41 -8.43
CA PRO A 44 -4.77 14.85 -7.86
C PRO A 44 -5.71 14.28 -8.93
N ILE A 45 -6.30 13.13 -8.66
CA ILE A 45 -7.25 12.48 -9.57
C ILE A 45 -8.65 13.07 -9.35
N SER A 46 -9.36 13.37 -10.43
CA SER A 46 -10.69 13.96 -10.33
C SER A 46 -11.73 12.96 -9.81
N ALA A 47 -12.76 13.48 -9.12
CA ALA A 47 -13.92 12.68 -8.73
C ALA A 47 -14.62 12.00 -9.92
N THR A 48 -14.53 12.60 -11.12
CA THR A 48 -15.09 12.01 -12.35
C THR A 48 -14.33 10.77 -12.79
N GLU A 49 -12.99 10.81 -12.76
CA GLU A 49 -12.15 9.66 -13.09
C GLU A 49 -12.34 8.53 -12.07
N ILE A 50 -12.40 8.85 -10.78
CA ILE A 50 -12.73 7.87 -9.73
C ILE A 50 -14.11 7.26 -9.94
N SER A 51 -15.13 8.08 -10.24
CA SER A 51 -16.48 7.56 -10.50
C SER A 51 -16.51 6.63 -11.73
N ALA A 52 -15.70 6.93 -12.76
CA ALA A 52 -15.58 6.08 -13.94
C ALA A 52 -14.93 4.74 -13.60
N LEU A 53 -13.86 4.75 -12.78
CA LEU A 53 -13.23 3.54 -12.24
C LEU A 53 -14.22 2.71 -11.42
N GLU A 54 -14.90 3.30 -10.45
CA GLU A 54 -15.88 2.61 -9.59
C GLU A 54 -17.05 2.04 -10.41
N THR A 55 -17.49 2.75 -11.45
CA THR A 55 -18.51 2.24 -12.39
C THR A 55 -18.00 1.03 -13.18
N ARG A 56 -16.75 1.08 -13.67
CA ARG A 56 -16.11 -0.03 -14.39
C ARG A 56 -15.97 -1.26 -13.50
N LEU A 57 -15.58 -1.07 -12.25
CA LEU A 57 -15.41 -2.13 -11.27
C LEU A 57 -16.76 -2.66 -10.73
N GLY A 58 -17.82 -1.85 -10.77
CA GLY A 58 -19.10 -2.19 -10.15
C GLY A 58 -19.06 -2.11 -8.62
N THR A 59 -18.06 -1.41 -8.05
CA THR A 59 -17.92 -1.20 -6.60
C THR A 59 -17.17 0.11 -6.32
N ALA A 60 -17.46 0.73 -5.17
CA ALA A 60 -16.75 1.92 -4.71
C ALA A 60 -15.33 1.58 -4.24
N LEU A 61 -14.41 2.54 -4.32
CA LEU A 61 -13.13 2.45 -3.63
C LEU A 61 -13.32 2.54 -2.10
N PRO A 62 -12.38 2.04 -1.29
CA PRO A 62 -12.31 2.38 0.12
C PRO A 62 -12.25 3.91 0.32
N GLU A 63 -12.96 4.45 1.32
CA GLU A 63 -13.08 5.90 1.55
C GLU A 63 -11.72 6.60 1.63
N GLY A 64 -10.77 6.05 2.39
CA GLY A 64 -9.43 6.59 2.53
C GLY A 64 -8.63 6.59 1.22
N LEU A 65 -8.76 5.53 0.41
CA LEU A 65 -8.09 5.42 -0.88
C LEU A 65 -8.64 6.46 -1.87
N ASN A 66 -9.96 6.61 -1.91
CA ASN A 66 -10.65 7.61 -2.73
C ASN A 66 -10.18 9.04 -2.37
N LEU A 67 -10.18 9.38 -1.07
CA LEU A 67 -9.75 10.71 -0.61
C LEU A 67 -8.25 10.94 -0.82
N PHE A 68 -7.42 9.91 -0.68
CA PHE A 68 -6.00 9.97 -0.99
C PHE A 68 -5.77 10.30 -2.47
N TYR A 69 -6.39 9.56 -3.39
CA TYR A 69 -6.27 9.80 -4.84
C TYR A 69 -6.73 11.21 -5.24
N GLN A 70 -7.82 11.72 -4.66
CA GLN A 70 -8.29 13.09 -4.88
C GLN A 70 -7.37 14.18 -4.32
N THR A 71 -6.37 13.82 -3.51
CA THR A 71 -5.47 14.79 -2.86
C THR A 71 -4.04 14.67 -3.38
N PHE A 72 -3.55 13.46 -3.59
CA PHE A 72 -2.15 13.15 -3.90
C PHE A 72 -1.97 12.32 -5.17
N GLY A 73 -3.05 11.96 -5.85
CA GLY A 73 -3.00 11.10 -7.04
C GLY A 73 -2.35 9.76 -6.77
N LEU A 74 -1.63 9.22 -7.76
CA LEU A 74 -0.84 7.99 -7.65
C LEU A 74 0.56 8.28 -7.08
N ALA A 75 0.64 9.05 -6.00
CA ALA A 75 1.92 9.40 -5.37
C ALA A 75 2.74 8.15 -5.06
N ASN A 76 4.06 8.24 -5.26
CA ASN A 76 4.97 7.20 -4.80
C ASN A 76 5.07 7.25 -3.28
N ILE A 77 4.52 6.23 -2.62
CA ILE A 77 4.44 6.10 -1.16
C ILE A 77 5.35 5.00 -0.63
N GLY A 78 6.39 4.61 -1.38
CA GLY A 78 7.24 3.44 -1.09
C GLY A 78 6.67 2.11 -1.59
N GLU A 79 5.47 2.14 -2.17
CA GLU A 79 4.81 1.07 -2.92
C GLU A 79 4.22 1.68 -4.19
N GLU A 80 4.04 0.86 -5.24
CA GLU A 80 3.47 1.32 -6.50
C GLU A 80 1.94 1.22 -6.44
N LEU A 81 1.27 2.37 -6.49
CA LEU A 81 -0.19 2.43 -6.67
C LEU A 81 -0.52 2.21 -8.14
N GLN A 82 -1.45 1.31 -8.42
CA GLN A 82 -1.79 0.93 -9.79
C GLN A 82 -2.44 2.08 -10.56
N ASP A 83 -2.11 2.18 -11.83
CA ASP A 83 -2.83 3.01 -12.79
C ASP A 83 -4.32 2.63 -12.83
N PHE A 84 -5.18 3.63 -13.02
CA PHE A 84 -6.62 3.41 -13.04
C PHE A 84 -7.08 2.50 -14.17
N ASP A 85 -6.29 2.34 -15.23
CA ASP A 85 -6.58 1.41 -16.33
C ASP A 85 -6.17 -0.04 -16.00
N THR A 86 -5.24 -0.25 -15.06
CA THR A 86 -4.76 -1.58 -14.66
C THR A 86 -5.48 -2.15 -13.44
N ILE A 87 -6.04 -1.29 -12.58
CA ILE A 87 -6.91 -1.71 -11.47
C ILE A 87 -8.02 -2.64 -11.98
N GLY A 88 -8.11 -3.82 -11.39
CA GLY A 88 -9.01 -4.88 -11.84
C GLY A 88 -9.28 -5.93 -10.77
N TRP A 89 -10.04 -6.96 -11.13
CA TRP A 89 -10.35 -8.04 -10.21
C TRP A 89 -9.21 -9.06 -10.17
N LEU A 90 -8.81 -9.50 -8.97
CA LEU A 90 -7.74 -10.49 -8.81
C LEU A 90 -8.08 -11.82 -9.50
N LYS A 91 -9.35 -12.23 -9.53
CA LYS A 91 -9.81 -13.42 -10.27
C LYS A 91 -9.56 -13.34 -11.79
N ASP A 92 -9.44 -12.15 -12.36
CA ASP A 92 -9.36 -11.95 -13.81
C ASP A 92 -7.91 -11.89 -14.31
N THR A 93 -6.91 -11.95 -13.42
CA THR A 93 -5.47 -11.86 -13.75
C THR A 93 -4.86 -13.17 -14.26
N GLY A 94 -5.64 -14.26 -14.32
CA GLY A 94 -5.17 -15.59 -14.70
C GLY A 94 -4.51 -16.39 -13.57
N LEU A 95 -4.46 -15.85 -12.35
CA LEU A 95 -3.87 -16.52 -11.18
C LEU A 95 -4.63 -17.77 -10.72
N ALA A 96 -5.88 -17.93 -11.13
CA ALA A 96 -6.68 -19.14 -10.90
C ALA A 96 -6.64 -20.12 -12.10
N ASP A 97 -5.68 -19.95 -13.02
CA ASP A 97 -5.51 -20.88 -14.14
C ASP A 97 -5.13 -22.28 -13.61
N PRO A 98 -5.84 -23.36 -14.01
CA PRO A 98 -5.57 -24.70 -13.49
C PRO A 98 -4.19 -25.29 -13.84
N GLU A 99 -3.53 -24.74 -14.87
CA GLU A 99 -2.25 -25.24 -15.38
C GLU A 99 -1.07 -24.36 -14.93
N TYR A 100 -1.28 -23.05 -14.74
CA TYR A 100 -0.23 -22.08 -14.43
C TYR A 100 -0.51 -21.18 -13.21
N GLY A 101 -1.68 -21.29 -12.61
CA GLY A 101 -2.11 -20.49 -11.46
C GLY A 101 -1.73 -21.09 -10.11
N VAL A 102 -2.11 -20.39 -9.05
CA VAL A 102 -1.91 -20.84 -7.66
C VAL A 102 -3.07 -21.74 -7.21
N ASP A 103 -2.74 -22.74 -6.40
CA ASP A 103 -3.73 -23.64 -5.79
C ASP A 103 -4.28 -23.01 -4.50
N PHE A 104 -5.30 -22.15 -4.65
CA PHE A 104 -5.96 -21.47 -3.54
C PHE A 104 -6.66 -22.46 -2.60
N THR A 105 -6.62 -22.21 -1.29
CA THR A 105 -7.46 -22.96 -0.34
C THR A 105 -8.95 -22.72 -0.60
N PRO A 106 -9.87 -23.56 -0.06
CA PRO A 106 -11.30 -23.31 -0.17
C PRO A 106 -11.71 -21.91 0.34
N GLU A 107 -11.11 -21.45 1.45
CA GLU A 107 -11.37 -20.13 2.02
C GLU A 107 -10.87 -19.00 1.11
N GLU A 108 -9.72 -19.17 0.47
CA GLU A 108 -9.17 -18.21 -0.49
C GLU A 108 -10.02 -18.14 -1.77
N ASN A 109 -10.51 -19.28 -2.26
CA ASN A 109 -11.43 -19.36 -3.38
C ASN A 109 -12.77 -18.65 -3.10
N GLU A 110 -13.24 -18.66 -1.86
CA GLU A 110 -14.44 -17.90 -1.46
C GLU A 110 -14.19 -16.38 -1.44
N LEU A 111 -12.96 -15.95 -1.12
CA LEU A 111 -12.56 -14.53 -1.08
C LEU A 111 -12.27 -13.96 -2.47
N LEU A 112 -11.64 -14.74 -3.34
CA LEU A 112 -11.13 -14.31 -4.65
C LEU A 112 -12.13 -13.51 -5.50
N PRO A 113 -13.43 -13.85 -5.58
CA PRO A 113 -14.41 -13.09 -6.37
C PRO A 113 -14.63 -11.65 -5.91
N TYR A 114 -14.21 -11.31 -4.69
CA TYR A 114 -14.42 -10.01 -4.06
C TYR A 114 -13.20 -9.11 -4.07
N LEU A 115 -12.02 -9.59 -4.49
CA LEU A 115 -10.78 -8.82 -4.38
C LEU A 115 -10.50 -8.00 -5.64
N VAL A 116 -10.30 -6.70 -5.46
CA VAL A 116 -9.91 -5.74 -6.49
C VAL A 116 -8.50 -5.24 -6.19
N THR A 117 -7.59 -5.34 -7.15
CA THR A 117 -6.19 -4.92 -7.03
C THR A 117 -6.09 -3.39 -7.06
N PHE A 118 -5.15 -2.82 -6.31
CA PHE A 118 -4.91 -1.36 -6.36
C PHE A 118 -3.46 -0.94 -6.12
N SER A 119 -2.56 -1.88 -5.80
CA SER A 119 -1.14 -1.64 -5.70
C SER A 119 -0.35 -2.89 -6.08
N ASP A 120 0.77 -2.67 -6.74
CA ASP A 120 1.76 -3.67 -7.11
C ASP A 120 2.97 -3.56 -6.16
N CYS A 121 3.34 -4.68 -5.54
CA CYS A 121 4.51 -4.74 -4.68
C CYS A 121 5.75 -5.09 -5.51
N LEU A 122 6.56 -4.09 -5.80
CA LEU A 122 7.91 -4.23 -6.37
C LEU A 122 7.98 -5.05 -7.69
N GLY A 123 6.87 -5.13 -8.43
CA GLY A 123 6.80 -5.79 -9.75
C GLY A 123 7.04 -7.30 -9.75
N ASN A 124 7.04 -7.96 -8.58
CA ASN A 124 7.27 -9.41 -8.51
C ASN A 124 5.97 -10.23 -8.71
N GLY A 125 4.80 -9.59 -8.72
CA GLY A 125 3.50 -10.27 -8.81
C GLY A 125 2.71 -10.29 -7.51
N ASN A 126 3.31 -9.84 -6.41
CA ASN A 126 2.59 -9.56 -5.17
C ASN A 126 1.77 -8.27 -5.32
N MET A 127 0.57 -8.27 -4.76
CA MET A 127 -0.37 -7.17 -4.95
C MET A 127 -1.15 -6.89 -3.67
N PHE A 128 -1.49 -5.63 -3.44
CA PHE A 128 -2.53 -5.30 -2.48
C PHE A 128 -3.89 -5.20 -3.18
N CYS A 129 -4.89 -5.79 -2.52
CA CYS A 129 -6.28 -5.82 -2.96
C CYS A 129 -7.18 -5.23 -1.88
N PHE A 130 -8.27 -4.59 -2.27
CA PHE A 130 -9.37 -4.31 -1.35
C PHE A 130 -10.54 -5.26 -1.60
N HIS A 131 -11.25 -5.60 -0.53
CA HIS A 131 -12.48 -6.38 -0.63
C HIS A 131 -13.63 -5.48 -1.09
N SER A 132 -14.27 -5.83 -2.19
CA SER A 132 -15.33 -5.04 -2.85
C SER A 132 -16.54 -4.75 -1.97
N GLU A 133 -16.85 -5.59 -0.97
CA GLU A 133 -17.91 -5.30 0.01
C GLU A 133 -17.40 -4.65 1.30
N THR A 134 -16.52 -5.32 2.06
CA THR A 134 -16.07 -4.86 3.39
C THR A 134 -15.06 -3.72 3.36
N LYS A 135 -14.41 -3.48 2.22
CA LYS A 135 -13.31 -2.50 2.03
C LYS A 135 -12.05 -2.77 2.84
N GLU A 136 -11.94 -3.97 3.42
CA GLU A 136 -10.73 -4.45 4.09
C GLU A 136 -9.62 -4.72 3.06
N ILE A 137 -8.36 -4.65 3.51
CA ILE A 137 -7.19 -4.76 2.62
C ILE A 137 -6.54 -6.12 2.80
N TYR A 138 -6.30 -6.77 1.67
CA TYR A 138 -5.69 -8.07 1.54
C TYR A 138 -4.39 -7.96 0.76
N PHE A 139 -3.43 -8.79 1.12
CA PHE A 139 -2.20 -8.98 0.36
C PHE A 139 -2.30 -10.29 -0.38
N PHE A 140 -2.13 -10.22 -1.70
CA PHE A 140 -1.90 -11.35 -2.56
C PHE A 140 -0.39 -11.59 -2.64
N ASP A 141 0.05 -12.73 -2.13
CA ASP A 141 1.42 -13.23 -2.21
C ASP A 141 1.44 -14.30 -3.30
N HIS A 142 2.23 -14.09 -4.34
CA HIS A 142 2.38 -15.05 -5.44
C HIS A 142 3.43 -16.13 -5.13
N ASP A 143 4.28 -15.92 -4.12
CA ASP A 143 5.43 -16.76 -3.78
C ASP A 143 5.07 -17.84 -2.74
N GLU A 144 4.31 -17.46 -1.70
CA GLU A 144 4.11 -18.32 -0.52
C GLU A 144 2.66 -18.35 -0.01
N ALA A 145 2.17 -19.55 0.31
CA ALA A 145 0.90 -19.75 1.00
C ALA A 145 0.94 -19.27 2.48
N PRO A 146 -0.13 -18.71 3.05
CA PRO A 146 -1.40 -18.38 2.38
C PRO A 146 -1.18 -17.28 1.34
N TYR A 147 -1.73 -17.51 0.14
CA TYR A 147 -1.58 -16.60 -0.99
C TYR A 147 -2.46 -15.37 -0.81
N ILE A 148 -3.54 -15.45 -0.03
CA ILE A 148 -4.39 -14.31 0.30
C ILE A 148 -4.40 -14.11 1.82
N THR A 149 -3.80 -13.02 2.28
CA THR A 149 -3.75 -12.67 3.71
C THR A 149 -4.48 -11.36 3.97
N LYS A 150 -5.45 -11.35 4.89
CA LYS A 150 -6.05 -10.09 5.36
C LYS A 150 -5.01 -9.27 6.14
N MET A 151 -4.55 -8.17 5.56
CA MET A 151 -3.50 -7.35 6.14
C MET A 151 -4.05 -6.23 7.01
N PHE A 152 -5.00 -5.46 6.50
CA PHE A 152 -5.52 -4.27 7.18
C PHE A 152 -7.06 -4.25 7.18
N ASN A 153 -7.62 -3.54 8.15
CA ASN A 153 -9.07 -3.32 8.20
C ASN A 153 -9.50 -2.15 7.30
N THR A 154 -8.57 -1.23 6.99
CA THR A 154 -8.86 -0.05 6.17
C THR A 154 -7.69 0.30 5.24
N ALA A 155 -7.99 1.00 4.14
CA ALA A 155 -6.97 1.56 3.26
C ALA A 155 -6.07 2.59 3.97
N ASP A 156 -6.59 3.29 4.98
CA ASP A 156 -5.85 4.25 5.80
C ASP A 156 -4.66 3.58 6.50
N GLU A 157 -4.87 2.39 7.09
CA GLU A 157 -3.80 1.64 7.74
C GLU A 157 -2.72 1.20 6.74
N TYR A 158 -3.12 0.78 5.53
CA TYR A 158 -2.20 0.44 4.45
C TYR A 158 -1.37 1.66 4.01
N ILE A 159 -2.01 2.77 3.65
CA ILE A 159 -1.32 4.00 3.19
C ILE A 159 -0.41 4.54 4.29
N LYS A 160 -0.86 4.52 5.55
CA LYS A 160 -0.05 4.89 6.72
C LYS A 160 1.21 4.04 6.80
N GLY A 161 1.07 2.73 6.64
CA GLY A 161 2.20 1.80 6.64
C GLY A 161 3.22 2.12 5.56
N CYS A 162 2.74 2.34 4.33
CA CYS A 162 3.61 2.67 3.18
C CYS A 162 4.39 3.96 3.43
N LEU A 163 3.70 5.04 3.82
CA LEU A 163 4.32 6.33 4.12
C LEU A 163 5.32 6.29 5.28
N ILE A 164 5.11 5.42 6.26
CA ILE A 164 6.09 5.20 7.34
C ILE A 164 7.32 4.49 6.76
N PHE A 165 7.14 3.39 6.02
CA PHE A 165 8.28 2.68 5.43
C PHE A 165 9.09 3.53 4.46
N ALA A 166 8.44 4.32 3.60
CA ALA A 166 9.12 5.14 2.61
C ALA A 166 10.10 6.16 3.25
N GLN A 167 9.88 6.56 4.50
CA GLN A 167 10.78 7.48 5.20
C GLN A 167 12.17 6.88 5.49
N SER A 168 12.40 5.58 5.27
CA SER A 168 13.75 5.02 5.38
C SER A 168 14.72 5.58 4.35
N ASP A 169 14.24 6.04 3.20
CA ASP A 169 15.05 6.69 2.17
C ASP A 169 15.45 8.14 2.55
N LEU A 170 14.91 8.66 3.67
CA LEU A 170 15.17 10.01 4.17
C LEU A 170 16.14 10.00 5.37
N PHE A 171 16.99 8.97 5.48
CA PHE A 171 17.96 8.84 6.57
C PHE A 171 18.94 10.03 6.61
N GLY A 172 19.21 10.53 7.83
CA GLY A 172 20.20 11.60 8.04
C GLY A 172 21.64 11.13 7.91
N GLU A 173 22.59 12.07 7.79
CA GLU A 173 24.02 11.81 7.53
C GLU A 173 24.68 10.80 8.49
N ASN A 174 24.20 10.72 9.73
CA ASN A 174 24.76 9.84 10.77
C ASN A 174 24.08 8.48 10.90
N ASN A 175 23.08 8.18 10.05
CA ASN A 175 22.36 6.91 10.05
C ASN A 175 22.48 6.22 8.68
N SER A 176 22.20 4.93 8.65
CA SER A 176 21.94 4.20 7.41
C SER A 176 20.44 4.06 7.15
N GLN A 177 20.05 3.75 5.92
CA GLN A 177 18.69 3.35 5.58
C GLN A 177 18.21 2.18 6.45
N GLU A 178 19.08 1.19 6.72
CA GLU A 178 18.77 0.04 7.57
C GLU A 178 18.45 0.42 9.02
N ASP A 179 19.05 1.50 9.54
CA ASP A 179 18.76 1.97 10.90
C ASP A 179 17.35 2.58 10.97
N VAL A 180 16.98 3.38 9.96
CA VAL A 180 15.64 3.96 9.87
C VAL A 180 14.58 2.88 9.55
N ASP A 181 14.90 1.92 8.71
CA ASP A 181 14.05 0.76 8.42
C ASP A 181 13.70 0.00 9.70
N LYS A 182 14.68 -0.27 10.59
CA LYS A 182 14.40 -0.91 11.89
C LYS A 182 13.43 -0.09 12.74
N TRP A 183 13.58 1.24 12.77
CA TRP A 183 12.67 2.10 13.51
C TRP A 183 11.26 2.10 12.92
N ASN A 184 11.14 2.10 11.58
CA ASN A 184 9.87 1.97 10.86
C ASN A 184 9.21 0.62 11.19
N GLU A 185 9.96 -0.47 11.13
CA GLU A 185 9.46 -1.81 11.48
C GLU A 185 8.95 -1.89 12.91
N GLU A 186 9.65 -1.31 13.88
CA GLU A 186 9.17 -1.28 15.26
C GLU A 186 7.86 -0.48 15.44
N ILE A 187 7.58 0.49 14.56
CA ILE A 187 6.31 1.23 14.54
C ILE A 187 5.22 0.38 13.88
N ILE A 188 5.52 -0.23 12.73
CA ILE A 188 4.56 -1.03 11.97
C ILE A 188 4.23 -2.35 12.66
N GLU A 189 5.18 -3.00 13.32
CA GLU A 189 4.93 -4.21 14.13
C GLU A 189 3.87 -3.95 15.19
N LYS A 190 3.85 -2.75 15.80
CA LYS A 190 2.81 -2.37 16.77
C LYS A 190 1.45 -2.15 16.12
N LEU A 191 1.42 -1.79 14.83
CA LEU A 191 0.19 -1.54 14.08
C LEU A 191 -0.45 -2.85 13.59
N ILE A 192 0.35 -3.75 13.01
CA ILE A 192 -0.18 -4.95 12.33
C ILE A 192 0.28 -6.29 12.93
N GLY A 193 1.19 -6.26 13.90
CA GLY A 193 1.80 -7.45 14.46
C GLY A 193 2.92 -8.02 13.59
N LYS A 194 3.79 -8.81 14.23
CA LYS A 194 5.02 -9.34 13.65
C LYS A 194 4.78 -10.23 12.42
N ASP A 195 3.77 -11.09 12.46
CA ASP A 195 3.55 -12.06 11.39
C ASP A 195 3.14 -11.38 10.07
N LYS A 196 2.29 -10.36 10.15
CA LYS A 196 1.90 -9.55 8.99
C LYS A 196 3.06 -8.69 8.49
N LEU A 197 3.82 -8.08 9.40
CA LEU A 197 5.03 -7.35 9.03
C LEU A 197 5.99 -8.25 8.23
N ARG A 198 6.22 -9.47 8.72
CA ARG A 198 7.06 -10.45 8.02
C ARG A 198 6.52 -10.79 6.63
N LYS A 199 5.21 -11.04 6.52
CA LYS A 199 4.54 -11.36 5.25
C LYS A 199 4.65 -10.23 4.23
N TRP A 200 4.58 -8.97 4.68
CA TRP A 200 4.70 -7.81 3.79
C TRP A 200 6.16 -7.56 3.35
N ARG A 201 7.11 -7.55 4.29
CA ARG A 201 8.48 -7.05 4.03
C ARG A 201 9.47 -8.10 3.57
N TYR A 202 9.28 -9.36 3.97
CA TYR A 202 10.29 -10.41 3.85
C TYR A 202 9.76 -11.61 3.07
N PHE A 203 8.98 -11.38 2.01
CA PHE A 203 8.60 -12.43 1.07
C PHE A 203 9.86 -13.14 0.57
N ASN A 204 9.81 -14.47 0.46
CA ASN A 204 10.96 -15.37 0.27
C ASN A 204 11.68 -15.14 -1.07
N GLY A 205 12.49 -14.08 -1.16
CA GLY A 205 13.37 -13.78 -2.29
C GLY A 205 14.68 -13.08 -1.91
N TRP A 206 14.77 -12.58 -0.67
CA TRP A 206 15.94 -11.85 -0.16
C TRP A 206 16.19 -12.21 1.31
N GLU A 207 16.96 -13.28 1.54
CA GLU A 207 17.76 -13.48 2.76
C GLU A 207 19.21 -13.04 2.50
#